data_AF-A0A4Q0MPS1-F1
#
_entry.id   AF-A0A4Q0MPS1-F1
#
_cell.length_a   1.000
_cell.length_b   1.000
_cell.length_c   1.000
_cell.angle_alpha   90.00
_cell.angle_beta   90.00
_cell.angle_gamma   90.00
#
_symmetry.space_group_name_H-M   'P 1'
#
loop_
_entity.id
_entity.type
_entity.pdbx_description
1 polymer ?
#
loop_
_entity_poly.entity_id
_entity_poly.type
_entity_poly.pdbx_seq_one_letter_code
_entity_poly.pdbx_strand_id
1 'polypeptide(L)'
;MEAFADLWNLAQKLVGAGGWLANLAVAIVGGFALLMKMRGIGREDRVGEQQAKAVEQQGSFQERLLKALERSDAREARLFERMDRLSRDNAVLTADGAEMRVELGLVRNQLRNVTALLRQVRDGSVAPGAIEVPETPAPGAS
;
A
#
# COMPACT_ATOMS: atom_id res chain seq x y z
N MET A 1 -7.18 8.01 -41.78
CA MET A 1 -7.78 8.57 -43.02
C MET A 1 -9.10 7.89 -43.41
N GLU A 2 -9.44 6.72 -42.87
CA GLU A 2 -10.65 5.96 -43.21
C GLU A 2 -11.97 6.65 -42.80
N ALA A 3 -12.01 7.29 -41.63
CA ALA A 3 -13.22 7.98 -41.13
C ALA A 3 -13.71 9.12 -42.04
N PHE A 4 -12.83 9.75 -42.82
CA PHE A 4 -13.20 10.81 -43.76
C PHE A 4 -13.87 10.26 -45.02
N ALA A 5 -13.41 9.09 -45.50
CA ALA A 5 -13.98 8.43 -46.67
C ALA A 5 -15.41 7.98 -46.40
N ASP A 6 -15.68 7.44 -45.20
CA ASP A 6 -17.02 7.04 -44.79
C ASP A 6 -17.97 8.24 -44.66
N LEU A 7 -17.50 9.35 -44.09
CA LEU A 7 -18.27 10.59 -43.94
C LEU A 7 -18.59 11.22 -45.30
N TRP A 8 -17.64 11.15 -46.25
CA TRP A 8 -17.83 11.63 -47.61
C TRP A 8 -18.85 10.77 -48.39
N ASN A 9 -18.78 9.46 -48.25
CA ASN A 9 -19.69 8.53 -48.90
C ASN A 9 -21.13 8.67 -48.34
N LEU A 10 -21.27 8.95 -47.04
CA LEU A 10 -22.55 9.25 -46.41
C LEU A 10 -23.13 10.59 -46.87
N ALA A 11 -22.28 11.62 -47.03
CA ALA A 11 -22.68 12.91 -47.57
C ALA A 11 -23.15 12.81 -49.03
N GLN A 12 -22.48 12.03 -49.88
CA GLN A 12 -22.92 11.80 -51.27
C GLN A 12 -24.28 11.11 -51.36
N LYS A 13 -24.55 10.13 -50.48
CA LYS A 13 -25.87 9.48 -50.39
C LYS A 13 -26.98 10.44 -49.96
N LEU A 14 -26.67 11.40 -49.07
CA LEU A 14 -27.61 12.45 -48.65
C LEU A 14 -27.87 13.49 -49.75
N VAL A 15 -26.86 13.82 -50.56
CA VAL A 15 -26.99 14.73 -51.72
C VAL A 15 -27.88 14.14 -52.82
N GLY A 16 -27.81 12.82 -53.05
CA GLY A 16 -28.72 12.12 -53.96
C GLY A 16 -30.19 12.12 -53.51
N ALA A 17 -30.46 12.36 -52.23
CA ALA A 17 -31.81 12.38 -51.66
C ALA A 17 -32.51 13.76 -51.72
N GLY A 18 -31.87 14.78 -52.34
CA GLY A 18 -32.54 16.05 -52.68
C GLY A 18 -33.01 16.90 -51.49
N GLY A 19 -32.46 16.69 -50.30
CA GLY A 19 -32.83 17.45 -49.09
C GLY A 19 -31.91 18.65 -48.83
N TRP A 20 -32.46 19.76 -48.33
CA TRP A 20 -31.73 20.97 -47.93
C TRP A 20 -30.56 20.71 -46.95
N LEU A 21 -30.63 19.62 -46.17
CA LEU A 21 -29.59 19.16 -45.26
C LEU A 21 -28.31 18.68 -45.98
N ALA A 22 -28.43 18.22 -47.22
CA ALA A 22 -27.28 17.74 -47.98
C ALA A 22 -26.39 18.88 -48.49
N ASN A 23 -27.01 20.01 -48.88
CA ASN A 23 -26.28 21.23 -49.22
C ASN A 23 -25.52 21.79 -48.01
N LEU A 24 -26.10 21.69 -46.81
CA LEU A 24 -25.44 22.10 -45.57
C LEU A 24 -24.20 21.22 -45.27
N ALA A 25 -24.33 19.90 -45.47
CA ALA A 25 -23.22 18.96 -45.26
C ALA A 25 -22.05 19.21 -46.22
N VAL A 26 -22.33 19.44 -47.51
CA VAL A 26 -21.30 19.76 -48.52
C VAL A 26 -20.64 21.11 -48.21
N ALA A 27 -21.40 22.11 -47.77
CA ALA A 27 -20.85 23.41 -47.37
C ALA A 27 -19.92 23.31 -46.16
N ILE A 28 -20.26 22.50 -45.15
CA ILE A 28 -19.45 22.28 -43.96
C ILE A 28 -18.15 21.53 -44.31
N VAL A 29 -18.23 20.45 -45.10
CA VAL A 29 -17.05 19.67 -45.49
C VAL A 29 -16.15 20.46 -46.46
N GLY A 30 -16.74 21.17 -47.42
CA GLY A 30 -16.02 22.04 -48.35
C GLY A 30 -15.34 23.21 -47.62
N GLY A 31 -16.03 23.84 -46.67
CA GLY A 31 -15.47 24.88 -45.81
C GLY A 31 -14.33 24.37 -44.93
N PHE A 32 -14.45 23.15 -44.39
CA PHE A 32 -13.40 22.52 -43.59
C PHE A 32 -12.16 22.16 -44.43
N ALA A 33 -12.35 21.68 -45.66
CA ALA A 33 -11.26 21.39 -46.59
C ALA A 33 -10.54 22.67 -47.06
N LEU A 34 -11.28 23.74 -47.32
CA LEU A 34 -10.71 25.05 -47.67
C LEU A 34 -9.92 25.64 -46.50
N LEU A 35 -10.45 25.52 -45.28
CA LEU A 35 -9.80 25.99 -44.05
C LEU A 35 -8.53 25.17 -43.73
N MET A 36 -8.55 23.85 -43.97
CA MET A 36 -7.35 23.01 -43.91
C MET A 36 -6.30 23.44 -44.94
N LYS A 37 -6.70 23.71 -46.19
CA LYS A 37 -5.78 24.11 -47.26
C LYS A 37 -5.15 25.48 -47.01
N MET A 38 -5.93 26.46 -46.54
CA MET A 38 -5.39 27.78 -46.18
C MET A 38 -4.52 27.74 -44.93
N ARG A 39 -4.79 26.82 -43.99
CA ARG A 39 -4.03 26.67 -42.75
C ARG A 39 -2.78 25.78 -42.89
N GLY A 40 -2.62 25.11 -44.03
CA GLY A 40 -1.49 24.21 -44.33
C GLY A 40 -0.23 24.88 -44.87
N ILE A 41 -0.32 26.09 -45.46
CA ILE A 41 0.81 26.69 -46.22
C ILE A 41 1.90 27.33 -45.30
N GLY A 42 1.73 27.34 -43.98
CA GLY A 42 2.73 27.92 -43.05
C GLY A 42 2.88 27.20 -41.71
N ARG A 43 2.54 25.90 -41.64
CA ARG A 43 2.41 25.16 -40.38
C ARG A 43 3.28 23.92 -40.24
N GLU A 44 4.14 23.64 -41.20
CA GLU A 44 4.97 22.44 -41.15
C GLU A 44 6.14 22.59 -40.14
N ASP A 45 6.72 23.79 -40.01
CA ASP A 45 7.86 24.00 -39.11
C ASP A 45 7.48 24.11 -37.61
N ARG A 46 6.26 24.57 -37.29
CA ARG A 46 5.83 24.80 -35.90
C ARG A 46 5.14 23.61 -35.23
N VAL A 47 4.60 22.68 -36.02
CA VAL A 47 3.90 21.49 -35.49
C VAL A 47 4.91 20.41 -35.09
N GLY A 48 6.06 20.32 -35.79
CA GLY A 48 7.16 19.43 -35.41
C GLY A 48 7.74 19.74 -34.03
N GLU A 49 7.97 21.02 -33.70
CA GLU A 49 8.46 21.42 -32.37
C GLU A 49 7.43 21.20 -31.25
N GLN A 50 6.14 21.42 -31.51
CA GLN A 50 5.09 21.21 -30.51
C GLN A 50 4.80 19.72 -30.28
N GLN A 51 4.85 18.88 -31.32
CA GLN A 51 4.77 17.43 -31.17
C GLN A 51 6.03 16.85 -30.49
N ALA A 52 7.23 17.36 -30.80
CA ALA A 52 8.46 16.91 -30.14
C ALA A 52 8.43 17.21 -28.63
N LYS A 53 8.03 18.42 -28.23
CA LYS A 53 7.88 18.78 -26.80
C LYS A 53 6.80 17.97 -26.09
N ALA A 54 5.71 17.61 -26.78
CA ALA A 54 4.66 16.78 -26.22
C ALA A 54 5.12 15.33 -25.99
N VAL A 55 5.89 14.76 -26.91
CA VAL A 55 6.46 13.39 -26.77
C VAL A 55 7.53 13.34 -25.68
N GLU A 56 8.38 14.37 -25.57
CA GLU A 56 9.41 14.47 -24.52
C GLU A 56 8.78 14.62 -23.11
N GLN A 57 7.68 15.38 -23.01
CA GLN A 57 6.89 15.47 -21.76
C GLN A 57 6.20 14.15 -21.43
N GLN A 58 5.74 13.39 -22.42
CA GLN A 58 5.10 12.10 -22.20
C GLN A 58 6.11 11.02 -21.75
N GLY A 59 7.32 11.00 -22.31
CA GLY A 59 8.41 10.11 -21.89
C GLY A 59 8.87 10.40 -20.46
N SER A 60 9.07 11.67 -20.11
CA SER A 60 9.45 12.07 -18.74
C SER A 60 8.34 11.81 -17.71
N PHE A 61 7.07 11.82 -18.11
CA PHE A 61 5.95 11.47 -17.24
C PHE A 61 5.87 9.95 -16.98
N GLN A 62 6.05 9.13 -18.01
CA GLN A 62 6.13 7.67 -17.85
C GLN A 62 7.30 7.25 -16.97
N GLU A 63 8.47 7.87 -17.13
CA GLU A 63 9.64 7.57 -16.30
C GLU A 63 9.44 7.96 -14.83
N ARG A 64 8.72 9.07 -14.57
CA ARG A 64 8.32 9.47 -13.22
C ARG A 64 7.32 8.51 -12.59
N LEU A 65 6.37 7.99 -13.38
CA LEU A 65 5.42 6.98 -12.91
C LEU A 65 6.13 5.67 -12.58
N LEU A 66 7.05 5.21 -13.43
CA LEU A 66 7.85 4.00 -13.15
C LEU A 66 8.66 4.15 -11.87
N LYS A 67 9.40 5.26 -11.72
CA LYS A 67 10.16 5.56 -10.50
C LYS A 67 9.27 5.70 -9.26
N ALA A 68 8.03 6.18 -9.41
CA ALA A 68 7.08 6.26 -8.31
C ALA A 68 6.58 4.86 -7.90
N LEU A 69 6.33 3.98 -8.88
CA LEU A 69 5.96 2.58 -8.63
C LEU A 69 7.09 1.82 -7.92
N GLU A 70 8.32 1.91 -8.43
CA GLU A 70 9.49 1.26 -7.81
C GLU A 70 9.72 1.74 -6.37
N ARG A 71 9.52 3.04 -6.11
CA ARG A 71 9.60 3.59 -4.75
C ARG A 71 8.44 3.16 -3.86
N SER A 72 7.26 2.92 -4.43
CA SER A 72 6.10 2.39 -3.71
C SER A 72 6.39 0.95 -3.28
N ASP A 73 6.79 0.09 -4.21
CA ASP A 73 7.07 -1.32 -3.94
C ASP A 73 8.19 -1.49 -2.90
N ALA A 74 9.25 -0.67 -2.99
CA ALA A 74 10.33 -0.69 -2.00
C ALA A 74 9.88 -0.22 -0.60
N ARG A 75 8.90 0.69 -0.51
CA ARG A 75 8.31 1.10 0.78
C ARG A 75 7.40 0.02 1.32
N GLU A 76 6.62 -0.62 0.47
CA GLU A 76 5.71 -1.68 0.83
C GLU A 76 6.46 -2.90 1.36
N ALA A 77 7.54 -3.31 0.69
CA ALA A 77 8.43 -4.37 1.16
C ALA A 77 9.02 -4.07 2.56
N ARG A 78 9.46 -2.82 2.81
CA ARG A 78 9.95 -2.40 4.13
C ARG A 78 8.86 -2.39 5.20
N LEU A 79 7.62 -2.08 4.83
CA LEU A 79 6.48 -2.13 5.75
C LEU A 79 6.13 -3.57 6.11
N PHE A 80 6.11 -4.49 5.13
CA PHE A 80 5.93 -5.91 5.38
C PHE A 80 7.02 -6.48 6.28
N GLU A 81 8.29 -6.15 6.03
CA GLU A 81 9.40 -6.59 6.87
C GLU A 81 9.28 -6.05 8.30
N ARG A 82 8.85 -4.80 8.48
CA ARG A 82 8.58 -4.23 9.81
C ARG A 82 7.40 -4.91 10.50
N MET A 83 6.32 -5.19 9.79
CA MET A 83 5.18 -5.92 10.34
C MET A 83 5.58 -7.33 10.77
N ASP A 84 6.40 -8.03 9.98
CA ASP A 84 6.86 -9.37 10.31
C ASP A 84 7.75 -9.37 11.56
N ARG A 85 8.67 -8.41 11.69
CA ARG A 85 9.46 -8.23 12.92
C ARG A 85 8.56 -7.94 14.12
N LEU A 86 7.64 -6.98 14.00
CA LEU A 86 6.71 -6.66 15.09
C LEU A 86 5.84 -7.85 15.49
N SER A 87 5.43 -8.68 14.53
CA SER A 87 4.66 -9.90 14.82
C SER A 87 5.50 -10.92 15.58
N ARG A 88 6.79 -11.07 15.23
CA ARG A 88 7.70 -11.95 15.96
C ARG A 88 7.97 -11.44 17.37
N ASP A 89 8.23 -10.15 17.53
CA ASP A 89 8.46 -9.52 18.83
C ASP A 89 7.22 -9.67 19.74
N ASN A 90 6.02 -9.49 19.19
CA ASN A 90 4.78 -9.66 19.93
C ASN A 90 4.55 -11.12 20.37
N ALA A 91 4.91 -12.09 19.53
CA ALA A 91 4.86 -13.50 19.89
C ALA A 91 5.80 -13.83 21.07
N VAL A 92 7.02 -13.28 21.06
CA VAL A 92 7.98 -13.41 22.17
C VAL A 92 7.45 -12.78 23.44
N LEU A 93 7.00 -11.52 23.39
CA LEU A 93 6.44 -10.83 24.56
C LEU A 93 5.21 -11.56 25.16
N THR A 94 4.42 -12.20 24.30
CA THR A 94 3.27 -13.00 24.75
C THR A 94 3.72 -14.27 25.49
N ALA A 95 4.79 -14.92 25.01
CA ALA A 95 5.40 -16.07 25.67
C ALA A 95 6.03 -15.67 27.02
N ASP A 96 6.84 -14.62 27.04
CA ASP A 96 7.45 -14.08 28.26
C ASP A 96 6.39 -13.68 29.29
N GLY A 97 5.31 -13.03 28.83
CA GLY A 97 4.18 -12.66 29.69
C GLY A 97 3.40 -13.87 30.21
N ALA A 98 3.42 -15.01 29.53
CA ALA A 98 2.86 -16.26 30.04
C ALA A 98 3.77 -16.90 31.10
N GLU A 99 5.08 -16.89 30.88
CA GLU A 99 6.09 -17.40 31.82
C GLU A 99 6.09 -16.60 33.13
N MET A 100 6.14 -15.26 33.06
CA MET A 100 6.04 -14.39 34.24
C MET A 100 4.76 -14.63 35.05
N ARG A 101 3.64 -14.96 34.39
CA ARG A 101 2.39 -15.28 35.09
C ARG A 101 2.48 -16.60 35.86
N VAL A 102 3.20 -17.59 35.33
CA VAL A 102 3.47 -18.85 36.03
C VAL A 102 4.38 -18.60 37.24
N GLU A 103 5.46 -17.85 37.06
CA GLU A 103 6.38 -17.49 38.14
C GLU A 103 5.69 -16.71 39.26
N LEU A 104 4.91 -15.68 38.92
CA LEU A 104 4.12 -14.93 39.89
C LEU A 104 3.09 -15.82 40.59
N GLY A 105 2.51 -16.80 39.88
CA GLY A 105 1.63 -17.80 40.46
C GLY A 105 2.35 -18.65 41.52
N LEU A 106 3.57 -19.09 41.24
CA LEU A 106 4.41 -19.84 42.16
C LEU A 106 4.78 -19.00 43.39
N VAL A 107 5.28 -17.79 43.19
CA VAL A 107 5.64 -16.87 44.29
C VAL A 107 4.43 -16.56 45.16
N ARG A 108 3.26 -16.35 44.56
CA ARG A 108 2.02 -16.11 45.32
C ARG A 108 1.62 -17.31 46.17
N ASN A 109 1.80 -18.52 45.66
CA ASN A 109 1.55 -19.75 46.42
C ASN A 109 2.57 -19.92 47.54
N GLN A 110 3.85 -19.65 47.30
CA GLN A 110 4.88 -19.66 48.34
C GLN A 110 4.58 -18.66 49.45
N LEU A 111 4.20 -17.42 49.10
CA LEU A 111 3.82 -16.39 50.09
C LEU A 111 2.60 -16.80 50.92
N ARG A 112 1.61 -17.46 50.29
CA ARG A 112 0.46 -18.02 51.02
C ARG A 112 0.87 -19.11 51.99
N ASN A 113 1.76 -20.01 51.58
CA ASN A 113 2.28 -21.09 52.43
C ASN A 113 3.09 -20.52 53.61
N VAL A 114 3.98 -19.55 53.36
CA VAL A 114 4.74 -18.87 54.41
C VAL A 114 3.81 -18.17 55.38
N THR A 115 2.79 -17.46 54.88
CA THR A 115 1.79 -16.80 55.74
C THR A 115 1.01 -17.79 56.60
N ALA A 116 0.66 -18.96 56.04
CA ALA A 116 -0.03 -20.02 56.77
C ALA A 116 0.86 -20.62 57.87
N LEU A 117 2.13 -20.90 57.57
CA LEU A 117 3.11 -21.39 58.55
C LEU A 117 3.34 -20.40 59.68
N LEU A 118 3.52 -19.11 59.37
CA LEU A 118 3.67 -18.06 60.38
C LEU A 118 2.45 -17.97 61.30
N ARG A 119 1.24 -18.15 60.74
CA ARG A 119 0.01 -18.21 61.53
C ARG A 119 -0.03 -19.43 62.44
N GLN A 120 0.35 -20.61 61.94
CA GLN A 120 0.41 -21.85 62.73
C GLN A 120 1.41 -21.77 63.88
N VAL A 121 2.59 -21.18 63.66
CA VAL A 121 3.60 -20.93 64.70
C VAL A 121 3.06 -19.97 65.75
N ARG A 122 2.45 -18.85 65.32
CA ARG A 122 1.83 -17.88 66.23
C ARG A 122 0.73 -18.51 67.09
N ASP A 123 -0.07 -19.39 66.51
CA ASP A 123 -1.17 -20.07 67.19
C ASP A 123 -0.66 -21.26 68.04
N GLY A 124 0.66 -21.46 68.14
CA GLY A 124 1.30 -22.47 69.01
C GLY A 124 1.23 -23.91 68.50
N SER A 125 0.67 -24.11 67.31
CA SER A 125 0.47 -25.44 66.71
C SER A 125 1.73 -26.04 66.08
N VAL A 126 2.76 -25.22 65.81
CA VAL A 126 4.05 -25.64 65.24
C VAL A 126 5.19 -24.96 66.00
N ALA A 127 6.18 -25.74 66.44
CA ALA A 127 7.37 -25.21 67.11
C ALA A 127 8.27 -24.45 66.10
N PRO A 128 8.81 -23.25 66.44
CA PRO A 128 9.59 -22.44 65.50
C PRO A 128 10.80 -23.15 64.87
N GLY A 129 11.41 -24.11 65.59
CA GLY A 129 12.56 -24.88 65.11
C GLY A 129 12.24 -26.08 64.22
N ALA A 130 10.95 -26.38 63.98
CA ALA A 130 10.53 -27.50 63.13
C ALA A 130 10.29 -27.08 61.66
N ILE A 131 10.46 -25.80 61.32
CA ILE A 131 10.34 -25.30 59.96
C ILE A 131 11.69 -25.42 59.27
N GLU A 132 11.84 -26.42 58.40
CA GLU A 132 12.98 -26.51 57.49
C GLU A 132 12.81 -25.48 56.37
N VAL A 133 13.72 -24.50 56.32
CA VAL A 133 13.83 -23.61 55.16
C VAL A 133 14.57 -24.38 54.08
N PRO A 134 13.98 -24.61 52.89
CA PRO A 134 14.71 -25.26 51.81
C PRO A 134 15.92 -24.38 51.46
N GLU A 135 17.12 -24.94 51.61
CA GLU A 135 18.35 -24.23 51.28
C GLU A 135 18.32 -23.85 49.79
N THR A 136 18.45 -22.56 49.51
CA THR A 136 18.67 -22.07 48.16
C THR A 136 19.93 -22.74 47.62
N PRO A 137 19.87 -23.51 46.52
CA PRO A 137 21.06 -24.12 45.97
C PRO A 137 22.09 -23.03 45.70
N ALA A 138 23.29 -23.19 46.25
CA ALA A 138 24.37 -22.23 46.08
C ALA A 138 24.61 -22.02 44.57
N PRO A 139 24.78 -20.76 44.11
CA PRO A 139 25.08 -20.50 42.71
C PRO A 139 26.47 -21.08 42.39
N GLY A 140 26.51 -22.29 41.83
CA GLY A 140 27.76 -22.95 41.47
C GLY A 140 27.80 -24.48 41.47
N ALA A 141 26.72 -25.19 41.84
CA ALA A 141 26.69 -26.64 41.72
C ALA A 141 26.21 -27.09 40.31
N SER A 142 27.19 -27.08 39.39
CA SER A 142 27.34 -27.82 38.11
C SER A 142 26.10 -28.10 37.25
#